data_AF-A0A9P0L7J5-F1
#
_entry.id   AF-A0A9P0L7J5-F1
#
_cell.length_a   1.000
_cell.length_b   1.000
_cell.length_c   1.000
_cell.angle_alpha   90.00
_cell.angle_beta   90.00
_cell.angle_gamma   90.00
#
_symmetry.space_group_name_H-M   'P 1'
#
loop_
_entity.id
_entity.type
_entity.pdbx_description
1 polymer ?
#
loop_
_entity_poly.entity_id
_entity_poly.type
_entity_poly.pdbx_seq_one_letter_code
_entity_poly.pdbx_strand_id
1 'polypeptide(L)'
;MELVSSPNPHFIPGYTGFCPQYKYRLGDTFGTTTHKVLLDPTVHHAEKLVLSDRSGDDFQTFRPATKEIDIVNERHGDTIYRHPMVPGYEGFVPKEHGKFGQRYTVQATEALADFEKAQLDNRLAQNQITKIGYLQDNRWDPKTLEDKELKVSLNCHY
;
A
#
# COMPACT_ATOMS: atom_id res chain seq x y z
N MET A 1 -3.04 -3.73 44.06
CA MET A 1 -4.37 -3.12 43.93
C MET A 1 -4.80 -3.31 42.49
N GLU A 2 -5.66 -4.30 42.22
CA GLU A 2 -6.31 -4.41 40.93
C GLU A 2 -7.26 -3.21 40.78
N LEU A 3 -6.93 -2.32 39.84
CA LEU A 3 -7.87 -1.31 39.38
C LEU A 3 -9.03 -2.09 38.75
N VAL A 4 -10.25 -1.94 39.26
CA VAL A 4 -11.47 -2.45 38.61
C VAL A 4 -11.54 -1.78 37.24
N SER A 5 -10.95 -2.43 36.23
CA SER A 5 -10.85 -1.88 34.88
C SER A 5 -12.23 -2.00 34.24
N SER A 6 -12.85 -0.87 33.94
CA SER A 6 -13.97 -0.85 33.00
C SER A 6 -13.54 -1.60 31.72
N PRO A 7 -14.39 -2.47 31.14
CA PRO A 7 -14.07 -3.10 29.87
C PRO A 7 -13.91 -2.03 28.79
N ASN A 8 -13.04 -2.28 27.81
CA ASN A 8 -12.97 -1.43 26.62
C ASN A 8 -14.29 -1.59 25.82
N PRO A 9 -14.80 -0.51 25.18
CA PRO A 9 -14.15 0.78 24.98
C PRO A 9 -14.53 1.84 26.04
N HIS A 10 -13.55 2.57 26.58
CA HIS A 10 -13.79 3.71 27.48
C HIS A 10 -12.72 4.79 27.30
N PHE A 11 -12.98 6.03 27.78
CA PHE A 11 -11.95 7.06 27.78
C PHE A 11 -10.94 6.82 28.91
N ILE A 12 -9.67 7.15 28.64
CA ILE A 12 -8.58 7.01 29.61
C ILE A 12 -8.75 8.10 30.69
N PRO A 13 -8.60 7.77 31.98
CA PRO A 13 -8.53 8.79 33.03
C PRO A 13 -7.52 9.90 32.68
N GLY A 14 -7.93 11.17 32.75
CA GLY A 14 -7.11 12.31 32.34
C GLY A 14 -7.34 12.80 30.90
N TYR A 15 -8.25 12.17 30.14
CA TYR A 15 -8.74 12.71 28.87
C TYR A 15 -9.38 14.10 29.08
N THR A 16 -8.81 15.13 28.45
CA THR A 16 -9.25 16.53 28.56
C THR A 16 -10.13 16.98 27.39
N GLY A 17 -10.42 16.08 26.44
CA GLY A 17 -11.27 16.37 25.28
C GLY A 17 -12.76 16.35 25.62
N PHE A 18 -13.59 16.55 24.59
CA PHE A 18 -15.04 16.56 24.73
C PHE A 18 -15.61 15.13 24.87
N CYS A 19 -16.34 14.87 25.95
CA CYS A 19 -17.13 13.66 26.13
C CYS A 19 -18.63 14.00 26.07
N PRO A 20 -19.37 13.53 25.05
CA PRO A 20 -20.81 13.75 24.93
C PRO A 20 -21.54 13.25 26.18
N GLN A 21 -22.57 13.99 26.62
CA GLN A 21 -23.46 13.65 27.73
C GLN A 21 -22.83 13.37 29.12
N TYR A 22 -21.49 13.44 29.26
CA TYR A 22 -20.79 13.12 30.50
C TYR A 22 -21.27 13.95 31.69
N LYS A 23 -21.50 15.25 31.48
CA LYS A 23 -21.95 16.17 32.54
C LYS A 23 -23.35 15.85 33.10
N TYR A 24 -24.14 15.06 32.38
CA TYR A 24 -25.51 14.69 32.78
C TYR A 24 -25.59 13.28 33.38
N ARG A 25 -24.49 12.53 33.37
CA ARG A 25 -24.41 11.16 33.93
C ARG A 25 -23.54 11.18 35.17
N LEU A 26 -24.20 11.10 36.34
CA LEU A 26 -23.57 11.17 37.66
C LEU A 26 -23.65 9.81 38.36
N GLY A 27 -22.71 9.56 39.29
CA GLY A 27 -22.73 8.38 40.17
C GLY A 27 -21.88 7.19 39.73
N ASP A 28 -21.32 7.24 38.52
CA ASP A 28 -20.39 6.24 38.00
C ASP A 28 -18.95 6.77 37.94
N THR A 29 -17.97 5.87 37.90
CA THR A 29 -16.56 6.26 37.65
C THR A 29 -16.39 6.76 36.22
N PHE A 30 -15.35 7.57 35.97
CA PHE A 30 -15.07 8.10 34.63
C PHE A 30 -15.01 7.02 33.55
N GLY A 31 -14.34 5.88 33.82
CA GLY A 31 -14.27 4.76 32.89
C GLY A 31 -15.65 4.15 32.61
N THR A 32 -16.45 3.92 33.65
CA THR A 32 -17.80 3.35 33.52
C THR A 32 -18.76 4.29 32.78
N THR A 33 -18.76 5.58 33.11
CA THR A 33 -19.63 6.58 32.46
C THR A 33 -19.30 6.69 30.98
N THR A 34 -18.01 6.77 30.65
CA THR A 34 -17.56 6.93 29.26
C THR A 34 -17.80 5.65 28.46
N HIS A 35 -17.60 4.47 29.05
CA HIS A 35 -17.98 3.19 28.43
C HIS A 35 -19.47 3.16 28.04
N LYS A 36 -20.36 3.55 28.95
CA LYS A 36 -21.80 3.63 28.68
C LYS A 36 -22.16 4.66 27.61
N VAL A 37 -21.44 5.78 27.54
CA VAL A 37 -21.66 6.83 26.53
C VAL A 37 -21.24 6.35 25.14
N LEU A 38 -20.13 5.62 25.03
CA LEU A 38 -19.60 5.15 23.75
C LEU A 38 -20.39 3.97 23.15
N LEU A 39 -21.20 3.28 23.95
CA LEU A 39 -22.05 2.17 23.50
C LEU A 39 -23.51 2.57 23.28
N ASP A 40 -23.89 3.78 23.68
CA ASP A 40 -25.28 4.21 23.65
C ASP A 40 -25.64 4.78 22.26
N PRO A 41 -26.54 4.12 21.51
CA PRO A 41 -26.89 4.52 20.15
C PRO A 41 -27.67 5.85 20.08
N THR A 42 -28.19 6.33 21.22
CA THR A 42 -28.90 7.61 21.30
C THR A 42 -27.95 8.80 21.45
N VAL A 43 -26.66 8.54 21.74
CA VAL A 43 -25.66 9.58 21.89
C VAL A 43 -24.94 9.77 20.57
N HIS A 44 -25.03 10.97 20.02
CA HIS A 44 -24.22 11.32 18.86
C HIS A 44 -22.73 11.36 19.25
N HIS A 45 -22.01 10.31 18.87
CA HIS A 45 -20.56 10.22 18.92
C HIS A 45 -20.03 9.83 17.53
N ALA A 46 -18.71 9.95 17.32
CA ALA A 46 -18.10 9.52 16.07
C ALA A 46 -18.31 8.01 15.86
N GLU A 47 -18.57 7.59 14.61
CA GLU A 47 -18.75 6.18 14.24
C GLU A 47 -17.51 5.33 14.58
N LYS A 48 -16.33 5.97 14.52
CA LYS A 48 -15.06 5.38 14.93
C LYS A 48 -14.55 6.08 16.17
N LEU A 49 -14.36 5.33 17.24
CA LEU A 49 -13.76 5.82 18.47
C LEU A 49 -12.30 6.23 18.20
N VAL A 50 -11.89 7.39 18.72
CA VAL A 50 -10.48 7.87 18.62
C VAL A 50 -9.53 6.88 19.28
N LEU A 51 -10.03 6.11 20.25
CA LEU A 51 -9.38 4.99 20.90
C LEU A 51 -9.86 3.66 20.29
N SER A 52 -9.90 3.54 18.96
CA SER A 52 -10.17 2.26 18.31
C SER A 52 -9.23 1.20 18.90
N ASP A 53 -9.78 0.02 19.22
CA ASP A 53 -9.02 -1.06 19.81
C ASP A 53 -7.76 -1.31 18.96
N ARG A 54 -6.59 -1.18 19.58
CA ARG A 54 -5.31 -1.52 18.94
C ARG A 54 -5.10 -3.03 18.96
N SER A 55 -6.18 -3.80 18.86
CA SER A 55 -6.16 -5.26 18.75
C SER A 55 -5.49 -5.63 17.42
N GLY A 56 -4.16 -5.73 17.50
CA GLY A 56 -3.31 -6.55 16.64
C GLY A 56 -3.10 -6.11 15.20
N ASP A 57 -4.15 -6.06 14.39
CA ASP A 57 -4.00 -6.39 12.96
C ASP A 57 -4.57 -5.40 11.97
N ASP A 58 -5.50 -4.51 12.36
CA ASP A 58 -6.21 -3.67 11.38
C ASP A 58 -5.33 -2.62 10.67
N PHE A 59 -4.10 -2.41 11.13
CA PHE A 59 -3.18 -1.40 10.59
C PHE A 59 -1.71 -1.81 10.51
N GLN A 60 -1.35 -3.07 10.78
CA GLN A 60 -0.01 -3.57 10.50
C GLN A 60 0.10 -3.87 9.00
N THR A 61 0.22 -2.83 8.16
CA THR A 61 0.69 -3.04 6.79
C THR A 61 2.17 -3.40 6.90
N PHE A 62 2.51 -4.70 6.83
CA PHE A 62 3.89 -5.14 6.66
C PHE A 62 4.45 -4.47 5.40
N ARG A 63 5.40 -3.55 5.57
CA ARG A 63 6.07 -2.84 4.48
C ARG A 63 7.56 -3.16 4.48
N PRO A 64 8.19 -3.33 3.31
CA PRO A 64 7.58 -3.33 1.97
C PRO A 64 6.69 -4.57 1.74
N ALA A 65 5.80 -4.54 0.75
CA ALA A 65 4.90 -5.66 0.50
C ALA A 65 5.70 -6.89 0.02
N THR A 66 5.28 -8.11 0.37
CA THR A 66 5.98 -9.35 -0.02
C THR A 66 6.22 -9.42 -1.53
N LYS A 67 5.22 -9.02 -2.34
CA LYS A 67 5.33 -8.96 -3.80
C LYS A 67 6.47 -8.05 -4.29
N GLU A 68 6.73 -6.94 -3.61
CA GLU A 68 7.80 -6.01 -3.99
C GLU A 68 9.17 -6.58 -3.63
N ILE A 69 9.25 -7.27 -2.49
CA ILE A 69 10.44 -8.02 -2.07
C ILE A 69 10.77 -9.11 -3.11
N ASP A 70 9.76 -9.85 -3.55
CA ASP A 70 9.91 -10.91 -4.54
C ASP A 70 10.43 -10.35 -5.88
N ILE A 71 9.80 -9.29 -6.41
CA ILE A 71 10.25 -8.60 -7.63
C ILE A 71 11.72 -8.16 -7.52
N VAL A 72 12.10 -7.58 -6.37
CA VAL A 72 13.46 -7.11 -6.12
C VAL A 72 14.46 -8.27 -6.08
N ASN A 73 14.08 -9.40 -5.48
CA ASN A 73 14.94 -10.57 -5.31
C ASN A 73 15.03 -11.47 -6.56
N GLU A 74 14.01 -11.45 -7.43
CA GLU A 74 13.97 -12.21 -8.69
C GLU A 74 14.88 -11.63 -9.79
N ARG A 75 15.32 -10.37 -9.64
CA ARG A 75 16.25 -9.75 -10.60
C ARG A 75 17.57 -10.52 -10.67
N HIS A 76 17.98 -10.86 -11.89
CA HIS A 76 19.28 -11.44 -12.16
C HIS A 76 20.32 -10.35 -12.49
N GLY A 77 21.44 -10.34 -11.76
CA GLY A 77 22.64 -9.53 -12.11
C GLY A 77 23.14 -8.62 -11.00
N ASP A 78 22.25 -7.91 -10.30
CA ASP A 78 22.64 -6.91 -9.29
C ASP A 78 22.55 -7.48 -7.87
N THR A 79 23.70 -7.88 -7.31
CA THR A 79 23.80 -8.37 -5.92
C THR A 79 23.63 -7.25 -4.88
N ILE A 80 23.83 -5.99 -5.28
CA ILE A 80 23.76 -4.80 -4.43
C ILE A 80 22.31 -4.41 -4.13
N TYR A 81 21.41 -4.61 -5.10
CA TYR A 81 20.00 -4.21 -5.01
C TYR A 81 19.09 -5.34 -4.53
N ARG A 82 19.44 -5.97 -3.40
CA ARG A 82 18.70 -7.10 -2.81
C ARG A 82 18.03 -6.68 -1.51
N HIS A 83 16.82 -7.20 -1.27
CA HIS A 83 16.15 -6.96 0.02
C HIS A 83 16.73 -7.86 1.13
N PRO A 84 16.94 -7.34 2.36
CA PRO A 84 16.82 -5.94 2.74
C PRO A 84 18.02 -5.10 2.29
N MET A 85 17.74 -3.93 1.72
CA MET A 85 18.76 -2.96 1.33
C MET A 85 19.50 -2.43 2.56
N VAL A 86 20.82 -2.30 2.49
CA VAL A 86 21.65 -1.82 3.61
C VAL A 86 21.44 -0.31 3.82
N PRO A 87 20.97 0.14 5.00
CA PRO A 87 20.93 1.56 5.34
C PRO A 87 22.32 2.19 5.28
N GLY A 88 22.43 3.41 4.73
CA GLY A 88 23.71 4.10 4.56
C GLY A 88 24.41 3.81 3.22
N TYR A 89 23.76 3.09 2.31
CA TYR A 89 24.23 3.03 0.93
C TYR A 89 24.12 4.41 0.28
N GLU A 90 25.27 4.97 -0.09
CA GLU A 90 25.40 6.30 -0.71
C GLU A 90 25.36 6.27 -2.24
N GLY A 91 25.29 5.07 -2.83
CA GLY A 91 25.16 4.92 -4.27
C GLY A 91 23.76 5.29 -4.78
N PHE A 92 23.63 5.38 -6.10
CA PHE A 92 22.35 5.67 -6.73
C PHE A 92 21.35 4.54 -6.56
N VAL A 93 20.12 4.84 -6.12
CA VAL A 93 18.99 3.90 -6.11
C VAL A 93 17.92 4.39 -7.10
N PRO A 94 17.61 3.63 -8.16
CA PRO A 94 16.59 4.02 -9.14
C PRO A 94 15.23 4.31 -8.49
N LYS A 95 14.58 5.41 -8.93
CA LYS A 95 13.27 5.89 -8.45
C LYS A 95 13.14 6.20 -6.96
N GLU A 96 14.24 6.23 -6.20
CA GLU A 96 14.20 6.43 -4.74
C GLU A 96 13.96 7.89 -4.35
N HIS A 97 14.56 8.87 -5.05
CA HIS A 97 14.50 10.30 -4.71
C HIS A 97 13.09 10.93 -4.62
N GLY A 98 12.03 10.25 -5.05
CA GLY A 98 10.64 10.69 -4.91
C GLY A 98 9.89 10.08 -3.72
N LYS A 99 10.52 9.18 -2.97
CA LYS A 99 9.91 8.42 -1.85
C LYS A 99 10.33 9.06 -0.52
N PHE A 100 9.36 9.40 0.33
CA PHE A 100 9.61 10.06 1.63
C PHE A 100 8.77 9.45 2.76
N GLY A 101 9.14 9.72 4.01
CA GLY A 101 8.35 9.35 5.20
C GLY A 101 8.38 7.88 5.59
N GLN A 102 9.30 7.08 5.03
CA GLN A 102 9.47 5.65 5.34
C GLN A 102 10.93 5.34 5.67
N ARG A 103 11.20 4.13 6.19
CA ARG A 103 12.58 3.66 6.40
C ARG A 103 13.28 3.51 5.06
N TYR A 104 14.56 3.82 5.00
CA TYR A 104 15.39 3.66 3.79
C TYR A 104 15.21 2.28 3.14
N THR A 105 15.23 1.21 3.93
CA THR A 105 15.10 -0.17 3.42
C THR A 105 13.77 -0.40 2.69
N VAL A 106 12.68 0.21 3.18
CA VAL A 106 11.34 0.14 2.58
C VAL A 106 11.33 0.97 1.30
N GLN A 107 11.78 2.22 1.37
CA GLN A 107 11.80 3.14 0.22
C GLN A 107 12.62 2.58 -0.94
N ALA A 108 13.83 2.08 -0.66
CA ALA A 108 14.70 1.50 -1.67
C ALA A 108 14.06 0.26 -2.30
N THR A 109 13.43 -0.62 -1.51
CA THR A 109 12.77 -1.83 -2.05
C THR A 109 11.56 -1.46 -2.92
N GLU A 110 10.68 -0.57 -2.45
CA GLU A 110 9.53 -0.09 -3.22
C GLU A 110 9.97 0.61 -4.52
N ALA A 111 10.97 1.48 -4.44
CA ALA A 111 11.50 2.21 -5.60
C ALA A 111 12.09 1.26 -6.66
N LEU A 112 12.86 0.27 -6.21
CA LEU A 112 13.44 -0.76 -7.07
C LEU A 112 12.36 -1.65 -7.72
N ALA A 113 11.30 -2.00 -6.99
CA ALA A 113 10.18 -2.75 -7.55
C ALA A 113 9.42 -1.91 -8.61
N ASP A 114 9.21 -0.62 -8.35
CA ASP A 114 8.58 0.30 -9.31
C ASP A 114 9.45 0.55 -10.54
N PHE A 115 10.77 0.47 -10.40
CA PHE A 115 11.70 0.57 -11.51
C PHE A 115 11.61 -0.65 -12.42
N GLU A 116 11.59 -1.86 -11.83
CA GLU A 116 11.49 -3.11 -12.59
C GLU A 116 10.18 -3.19 -13.38
N LYS A 117 9.05 -2.85 -12.75
CA LYS A 117 7.75 -2.77 -13.43
C LYS A 117 7.80 -1.86 -14.65
N ALA A 118 8.39 -0.67 -14.50
CA ALA A 118 8.51 0.28 -15.60
C ALA A 118 9.46 -0.21 -16.70
N GLN A 119 10.54 -0.94 -16.37
CA GLN A 119 11.40 -1.55 -17.39
C GLN A 119 10.65 -2.63 -18.18
N LEU A 120 9.85 -3.46 -17.50
CA LEU A 120 9.01 -4.46 -18.14
C LEU A 120 7.98 -3.82 -19.07
N ASP A 121 7.25 -2.81 -18.59
CA ASP A 121 6.25 -2.09 -19.38
C ASP A 121 6.87 -1.47 -20.64
N ASN A 122 8.02 -0.82 -20.49
CA ASN A 122 8.77 -0.26 -21.62
C ASN A 122 9.21 -1.34 -22.61
N ARG A 123 9.67 -2.49 -22.13
CA ARG A 123 10.07 -3.62 -22.97
C ARG A 123 8.88 -4.19 -23.75
N LEU A 124 7.73 -4.34 -23.09
CA LEU A 124 6.50 -4.82 -23.73
C LEU A 124 6.01 -3.83 -24.79
N ALA A 125 6.02 -2.53 -24.50
CA ALA A 125 5.65 -1.49 -25.46
C ALA A 125 6.58 -1.47 -26.68
N GLN A 126 7.90 -1.56 -26.46
CA GLN A 126 8.89 -1.63 -27.55
C GLN A 126 8.71 -2.89 -28.40
N ASN A 127 8.47 -4.05 -27.77
CA ASN A 127 8.19 -5.29 -28.48
C ASN A 127 6.92 -5.19 -29.32
N GLN A 128 5.87 -4.54 -28.80
CA GLN A 128 4.62 -4.32 -29.53
C GLN A 128 4.83 -3.42 -30.76
N ILE A 129 5.55 -2.31 -30.61
CA ILE A 129 5.86 -1.41 -31.73
C ILE A 129 6.68 -2.14 -32.80
N THR A 130 7.71 -2.87 -32.38
CA THR A 130 8.58 -3.65 -33.27
C THR A 130 7.77 -4.70 -34.02
N LYS A 131 6.85 -5.38 -33.33
CA LYS A 131 5.91 -6.35 -33.92
C LYS A 131 5.03 -5.71 -34.99
N ILE A 132 4.42 -4.56 -34.70
CA ILE A 132 3.56 -3.84 -35.64
C ILE A 132 4.36 -3.44 -36.89
N GLY A 133 5.57 -2.90 -36.72
CA GLY A 133 6.44 -2.53 -37.85
C GLY A 133 6.75 -3.71 -38.77
N TYR A 134 7.10 -4.87 -38.21
CA TYR A 134 7.34 -6.08 -39.01
C TYR A 134 6.09 -6.60 -39.75
N LEU A 135 4.90 -6.45 -39.16
CA LEU A 135 3.63 -6.83 -39.79
C LEU A 135 3.28 -5.89 -40.96
N GLN A 136 3.53 -4.59 -40.81
CA GLN A 136 3.34 -3.58 -41.88
C GLN A 136 4.30 -3.83 -43.05
N ASP A 137 5.59 -4.09 -42.76
CA ASP A 137 6.61 -4.32 -43.78
C ASP A 137 6.50 -5.69 -44.48
N ASN A 138 5.50 -6.51 -44.13
CA ASN A 138 5.35 -7.91 -44.56
C ASN A 138 6.60 -8.78 -44.33
N ARG A 139 7.45 -8.42 -43.36
CA ARG A 139 8.67 -9.17 -43.00
C ARG A 139 8.42 -10.25 -41.95
N TRP A 140 7.22 -10.32 -41.40
CA TRP A 140 6.80 -11.32 -40.43
C TRP A 140 5.42 -11.88 -40.78
N ASP A 141 5.33 -13.21 -40.87
CA ASP A 141 4.07 -13.93 -41.00
C ASP A 141 3.35 -14.12 -39.65
N PRO A 142 2.13 -13.56 -39.49
CA PRO A 142 1.36 -13.68 -38.26
C PRO A 142 0.86 -15.12 -38.05
N LYS A 143 1.22 -15.70 -36.90
CA LYS A 143 0.83 -17.08 -36.53
C LYS A 143 -0.51 -17.12 -35.79
N THR A 144 -0.76 -16.16 -34.91
CA THR A 144 -1.97 -16.06 -34.08
C THR A 144 -3.12 -15.43 -34.86
N LEU A 145 -4.37 -15.77 -34.53
CA LEU A 145 -5.58 -15.15 -35.11
C LEU A 145 -5.57 -13.62 -34.92
N GLU A 146 -5.29 -13.15 -33.70
CA GLU A 146 -5.17 -11.72 -33.37
C GLU A 146 -4.17 -10.99 -34.28
N ASP A 147 -3.01 -11.61 -34.53
CA ASP A 147 -1.97 -11.01 -35.36
C ASP A 147 -2.36 -10.94 -36.84
N LYS A 148 -3.18 -11.90 -37.30
CA LYS A 148 -3.72 -11.89 -38.67
C LYS A 148 -4.76 -10.79 -38.83
N GLU A 149 -5.64 -10.63 -37.86
CA GLU A 149 -6.65 -9.56 -37.82
C GLU A 149 -5.95 -8.19 -37.82
N LEU A 150 -4.94 -8.01 -36.98
CA LEU A 150 -4.09 -6.81 -36.95
C LEU A 150 -3.43 -6.52 -38.30
N LYS A 151 -2.89 -7.55 -38.98
CA LYS A 151 -2.28 -7.38 -40.31
C LYS A 151 -3.31 -6.91 -41.35
N VAL A 152 -4.51 -7.49 -41.35
CA VAL A 152 -5.60 -7.07 -42.24
C VAL A 152 -5.98 -5.62 -41.96
N SER A 153 -6.21 -5.25 -40.70
CA SER A 153 -6.58 -3.87 -40.35
C SER A 153 -5.52 -2.85 -40.74
N LEU A 154 -4.23 -3.18 -40.57
CA LEU A 154 -3.12 -2.28 -40.92
C LEU A 154 -2.97 -2.10 -42.45
N ASN A 155 -3.31 -3.11 -43.25
CA ASN A 155 -3.20 -3.06 -44.71
C ASN A 155 -4.45 -2.51 -45.42
N CYS A 156 -5.61 -2.50 -44.77
CA CYS A 156 -6.87 -2.02 -45.35
C CYS A 156 -7.04 -0.49 -45.33
N HIS A 157 -6.06 0.27 -44.82
CA HIS A 157 -6.10 1.73 -44.73
C HIS A 157 -5.43 2.47 -45.91
N TYR A 158 -5.17 1.77 -47.03
CA TYR A 158 -4.73 2.35 -48.31
C TYR A 158 -5.82 2.26 -49.38
#